data_AF-A0A8H5RM53-F1
#
_entry.id   AF-A0A8H5RM53-F1
#
_cell.length_a   1.000
_cell.length_b   1.000
_cell.length_c   1.000
_cell.angle_alpha   90.00
_cell.angle_beta   90.00
_cell.angle_gamma   90.00
#
_symmetry.space_group_name_H-M   'P 1'
#
loop_
_entity.id
_entity.type
_entity.pdbx_description
1 polymer ?
#
loop_
_entity_poly.entity_id
_entity_poly.type
_entity_poly.pdbx_seq_one_letter_code
_entity_poly.pdbx_strand_id
1 'polypeptide(L)'
;MADHLIGIPHGESCLAPLGFSDEQKPCQPDGEFRLNVIIGAAAFNLLAPSGFFQITLGWGRFSFGTAKLVDVVWDLVVGRGGQTVMAFVSWRVFVQYLQLSLVTKPASYSTVWLIKIQQDNSALATWKLVSGFFKVGLASKKVMCFMIWTALFILGFPTFASSMTGYTPYNKAYVNSTSGKLVQFSEVSRVAYLIKDGDRVNGLSKGYPVLWRGNLTAVDKFNDRCDVMDINDTGVECQLQRDVAEYVQLYGFDGKGDGKNRNKQDKTYFRNQTLNWPPLNIKAFSLPTPFYWNWTLYGTDKFSKEDLISHSNYSKSAFIVEDEIYNFKDVQARGVCQPIKSGESIEYQWGFSFFQLFVMVILLYLWSNILFVLWITTQLTLIQNNIAASSEAWKGLLELTDNIKQQMASVGINWENLTDKELHREMQHLLTGGPVSTSSEESDLENPLPQGRSSL
;
A
#
# COMPACT_ATOMS: atom_id res chain seq x y z
N MET A 1 -27.45 -1.67 -43.36
CA MET A 1 -26.08 -1.21 -43.04
C MET A 1 -26.13 -0.57 -41.65
N ALA A 2 -26.48 -1.40 -40.68
CA ALA A 2 -26.66 -1.09 -39.28
C ALA A 2 -25.85 -2.15 -38.54
N ASP A 3 -25.02 -1.70 -37.59
CA ASP A 3 -24.40 -2.43 -36.48
C ASP A 3 -23.03 -1.81 -36.20
N HIS A 4 -22.95 -0.97 -35.17
CA HIS A 4 -21.91 -1.17 -34.16
C HIS A 4 -22.31 -0.52 -32.84
N LEU A 5 -22.63 -1.42 -31.91
CA LEU A 5 -23.00 -1.19 -30.53
C LEU A 5 -21.81 -0.70 -29.69
N ILE A 6 -22.17 0.20 -28.80
CA ILE A 6 -21.52 0.67 -27.59
C ILE A 6 -21.01 -0.52 -26.75
N GLY A 7 -19.71 -0.55 -26.48
CA GLY A 7 -19.07 -1.43 -25.50
C GLY A 7 -18.57 -0.63 -24.31
N ILE A 8 -19.26 -0.77 -23.18
CA ILE A 8 -18.88 -0.25 -21.86
C ILE A 8 -17.69 -1.11 -21.35
N PRO A 9 -16.52 -0.53 -20.99
CA PRO A 9 -15.49 -1.31 -20.34
C PRO A 9 -15.87 -1.47 -18.86
N HIS A 10 -16.24 -2.70 -18.50
CA HIS A 10 -16.34 -3.16 -17.13
C HIS A 10 -14.98 -3.00 -16.44
N GLY A 11 -15.03 -2.45 -15.21
CA GLY A 11 -13.87 -2.31 -14.35
C GLY A 11 -13.32 -3.67 -13.94
N GLU A 12 -12.09 -3.93 -14.37
CA GLU A 12 -11.19 -4.89 -13.75
C GLU A 12 -9.92 -4.14 -13.32
N SER A 13 -9.86 -3.90 -12.01
CA SER A 13 -8.67 -4.16 -11.20
C SER A 13 -7.32 -3.65 -11.73
N CYS A 14 -7.11 -2.32 -11.66
CA CYS A 14 -5.78 -1.69 -11.67
C CYS A 14 -4.98 -1.95 -10.36
N LEU A 15 -4.97 -3.19 -9.88
CA LEU A 15 -4.07 -3.68 -8.83
C LEU A 15 -3.43 -4.96 -9.35
N ALA A 16 -2.68 -4.83 -10.45
CA ALA A 16 -1.61 -5.79 -10.68
C ALA A 16 -0.68 -5.69 -9.47
N PRO A 17 -0.47 -6.77 -8.69
CA PRO A 17 0.54 -6.73 -7.65
C PRO A 17 1.85 -6.47 -8.36
N LEU A 18 2.46 -5.31 -8.08
CA LEU A 18 3.86 -5.08 -8.35
C LEU A 18 4.57 -6.34 -7.86
N GLY A 19 5.22 -7.05 -8.80
CA GLY A 19 5.92 -8.30 -8.54
C GLY A 19 7.08 -8.08 -7.60
N PHE A 20 6.78 -7.97 -6.31
CA PHE A 20 7.74 -8.19 -5.26
C PHE A 20 7.88 -9.70 -5.15
N SER A 21 9.02 -10.19 -5.63
CA SER A 21 9.48 -11.56 -5.39
C SER A 21 9.66 -11.74 -3.88
N ASP A 22 8.55 -11.99 -3.18
CA ASP A 22 8.57 -12.69 -1.91
C ASP A 22 8.94 -14.13 -2.23
N GLU A 23 10.25 -14.41 -2.33
CA GLU A 23 10.72 -15.66 -1.74
C GLU A 23 10.06 -15.75 -0.36
N GLN A 24 9.16 -16.72 -0.17
CA GLN A 24 8.45 -16.93 1.08
C GLN A 24 9.47 -17.14 2.20
N LYS A 25 9.84 -16.06 2.88
CA LYS A 25 10.86 -16.07 3.92
C LYS A 25 10.20 -16.36 5.26
N PRO A 26 10.81 -17.19 6.12
CA PRO A 26 10.29 -17.47 7.45
C PRO A 26 10.23 -16.22 8.33
N CYS A 27 11.15 -15.28 8.13
CA CYS A 27 11.16 -14.01 8.83
C CYS A 27 10.21 -13.03 8.19
N GLN A 28 9.18 -12.68 8.93
CA GLN A 28 8.19 -11.71 8.51
C GLN A 28 8.68 -10.29 8.80
N PRO A 29 8.11 -9.27 8.14
CA PRO A 29 8.51 -7.88 8.37
C PRO A 29 8.23 -7.36 9.78
N ASP A 30 7.37 -8.04 10.54
CA ASP A 30 7.13 -7.77 11.97
C ASP A 30 8.28 -8.25 12.89
N GLY A 31 9.29 -8.92 12.32
CA GLY A 31 10.41 -9.51 13.04
C GLY A 31 10.12 -10.89 13.62
N GLU A 32 8.90 -11.41 13.45
CA GLU A 32 8.54 -12.74 13.93
C GLU A 32 8.90 -13.83 12.91
N PHE A 33 9.36 -14.96 13.46
CA PHE A 33 9.53 -16.17 12.67
C PHE A 33 8.18 -16.86 12.50
N ARG A 34 7.75 -17.09 11.26
CA ARG A 34 6.49 -17.80 10.95
C ARG A 34 6.71 -18.82 9.84
N LEU A 35 6.66 -20.09 10.21
CA LEU A 35 6.80 -21.22 9.30
C LEU A 35 5.54 -21.45 8.47
N ASN A 36 4.36 -21.06 8.97
CA ASN A 36 3.06 -21.19 8.29
C ASN A 36 2.99 -20.46 6.94
N VAL A 37 3.79 -19.41 6.75
CA VAL A 37 3.79 -18.61 5.52
C VAL A 37 4.44 -19.36 4.36
N ILE A 38 5.49 -20.13 4.64
CA ILE A 38 6.26 -20.90 3.65
C ILE A 38 5.45 -22.10 3.12
N ILE A 39 4.64 -22.70 3.97
CA ILE A 39 3.80 -23.85 3.58
C ILE A 39 2.46 -23.42 2.97
N GLY A 40 2.30 -22.12 2.64
CA GLY A 40 1.09 -21.57 2.03
C GLY A 40 -0.17 -21.67 2.91
N ALA A 41 -0.01 -21.91 4.22
CA ALA A 41 -1.13 -22.08 5.16
C ALA A 41 -1.66 -20.74 5.69
N ALA A 42 -0.86 -19.67 5.61
CA ALA A 42 -1.25 -18.32 5.99
C ALA A 42 -0.51 -17.29 5.12
N ALA A 43 -1.21 -16.24 4.68
CA ALA A 43 -0.58 -15.09 4.05
C ALA A 43 -0.28 -14.02 5.12
N PHE A 44 0.82 -13.28 4.94
CA PHE A 44 1.10 -12.12 5.79
C PHE A 44 0.09 -11.01 5.51
N ASN A 45 -0.52 -10.46 6.55
CA ASN A 45 -1.48 -9.37 6.41
C ASN A 45 -0.74 -8.02 6.40
N LEU A 46 -0.42 -7.54 5.19
CA LEU A 46 0.23 -6.24 4.98
C LEU A 46 -0.58 -5.04 5.49
N LEU A 47 -1.89 -5.22 5.68
CA LEU A 47 -2.81 -4.19 6.17
C LEU A 47 -3.07 -4.29 7.70
N ALA A 48 -2.35 -5.18 8.40
CA ALA A 48 -2.50 -5.32 9.84
C ALA A 48 -2.11 -4.00 10.56
N PRO A 49 -2.88 -3.54 11.56
CA PRO A 49 -2.53 -2.34 12.33
C PRO A 49 -1.17 -2.41 13.03
N SER A 50 -0.70 -3.62 13.39
CA SER A 50 0.64 -3.85 13.94
C SER A 50 1.75 -3.44 12.97
N GLY A 51 1.48 -3.48 11.66
CA GLY A 51 2.41 -3.08 10.61
C GLY A 51 2.46 -1.57 10.34
N PHE A 52 1.69 -0.74 11.08
CA PHE A 52 1.62 0.70 10.79
C PHE A 52 2.98 1.38 10.83
N PHE A 53 3.84 1.07 11.81
CA PHE A 53 5.20 1.64 11.89
C PHE A 53 6.30 0.67 11.46
N GLN A 54 5.93 -0.50 10.94
CA GLN A 54 6.88 -1.52 10.52
C GLN A 54 7.19 -1.35 9.03
N ILE A 55 8.45 -1.58 8.67
CA ILE A 55 8.89 -1.62 7.28
C ILE A 55 8.46 -2.95 6.69
N THR A 56 7.29 -2.97 6.04
CA THR A 56 6.73 -4.16 5.40
C THR A 56 7.22 -4.36 3.97
N LEU A 57 7.64 -3.28 3.32
CA LEU A 57 8.26 -3.28 1.99
C LEU A 57 9.70 -2.81 2.10
N GLY A 58 10.62 -3.74 2.38
CA GLY A 58 12.06 -3.48 2.45
C GLY A 58 12.79 -3.94 1.20
N TRP A 59 13.80 -3.19 0.79
CA TRP A 59 14.67 -3.58 -0.32
C TRP A 59 16.12 -3.15 -0.11
N GLY A 60 17.01 -3.84 -0.84
CA GLY A 60 18.45 -3.62 -0.82
C GLY A 60 19.13 -4.18 0.42
N ARG A 61 20.47 -4.20 0.36
CA ARG A 61 21.37 -4.53 1.47
C ARG A 61 22.37 -3.40 1.58
N PHE A 62 22.22 -2.60 2.62
CA PHE A 62 22.95 -1.37 2.83
C PHE A 62 23.75 -1.43 4.12
N SER A 63 24.86 -0.69 4.16
CA SER A 63 25.49 -0.35 5.44
C SER A 63 24.60 0.59 6.23
N PHE A 64 24.77 0.65 7.55
CA PHE A 64 24.05 1.59 8.42
C PHE A 64 24.12 3.03 7.91
N GLY A 65 25.33 3.49 7.53
CA GLY A 65 25.54 4.85 7.04
C GLY A 65 24.81 5.13 5.73
N THR A 66 24.82 4.18 4.80
CA THR A 66 24.11 4.32 3.52
C THR A 66 22.60 4.34 3.72
N ALA A 67 22.04 3.42 4.52
CA ALA A 67 20.60 3.37 4.79
C ALA A 67 20.11 4.66 5.45
N LYS A 68 20.87 5.17 6.44
CA LYS A 68 20.56 6.44 7.10
C LYS A 68 20.65 7.63 6.16
N LEU A 69 21.62 7.65 5.25
CA LEU A 69 21.74 8.71 4.24
C LEU A 69 20.53 8.72 3.30
N VAL A 70 20.09 7.54 2.82
CA VAL A 70 18.91 7.42 1.96
C VAL A 70 17.66 7.96 2.66
N ASP A 71 17.48 7.59 3.93
CA ASP A 71 16.37 8.06 4.77
C ASP A 71 16.37 9.60 4.93
N VAL A 72 17.53 10.18 5.22
CA VAL A 72 17.68 11.65 5.33
C VAL A 72 17.41 12.37 4.00
N VAL A 73 17.89 11.81 2.89
CA VAL A 73 17.65 12.38 1.55
C VAL A 73 16.17 12.30 1.20
N TRP A 74 15.49 11.21 1.53
CA TRP A 74 14.05 11.05 1.36
C TRP A 74 13.26 12.11 2.14
N ASP A 75 13.57 12.27 3.43
CA ASP A 75 12.89 13.26 4.29
C ASP A 75 13.09 14.69 3.80
N LEU A 76 14.28 15.00 3.30
CA LEU A 76 14.58 16.33 2.76
C LEU A 76 13.87 16.56 1.42
N VAL A 77 14.06 15.67 0.44
CA VAL A 77 13.58 15.89 -0.93
C VAL A 77 12.08 15.64 -1.02
N VAL A 78 11.62 14.47 -0.57
CA VAL A 78 10.22 14.09 -0.66
C VAL A 78 9.43 14.77 0.45
N GLY A 79 9.87 14.69 1.70
CA GLY A 79 9.17 15.29 2.84
C GLY A 79 9.09 16.82 2.73
N ARG A 80 10.22 17.52 2.76
CA ARG A 80 10.23 19.00 2.70
C ARG A 80 9.96 19.54 1.31
N GLY A 81 10.60 18.98 0.28
CA GLY A 81 10.35 19.41 -1.10
C GLY A 81 8.90 19.20 -1.54
N GLY A 82 8.31 18.04 -1.23
CA GLY A 82 6.90 17.76 -1.50
C GLY A 82 5.97 18.72 -0.76
N GLN A 83 6.26 19.05 0.51
CA GLN A 83 5.52 20.06 1.26
C GLN A 83 5.53 21.42 0.55
N THR A 84 6.70 21.89 0.10
CA THR A 84 6.82 23.16 -0.62
C THR A 84 6.02 23.15 -1.93
N VAL A 85 6.09 22.08 -2.70
CA VAL A 85 5.33 21.94 -3.97
C VAL A 85 3.83 21.98 -3.71
N MET A 86 3.32 21.21 -2.75
CA MET A 86 1.91 21.21 -2.41
C MET A 86 1.43 22.56 -1.89
N ALA A 87 2.25 23.25 -1.08
CA ALA A 87 1.96 24.59 -0.60
C ALA A 87 1.86 25.59 -1.77
N PHE A 88 2.80 25.53 -2.70
CA PHE A 88 2.82 26.41 -3.88
C PHE A 88 1.61 26.18 -4.79
N VAL A 89 1.28 24.92 -5.11
CA VAL A 89 0.13 24.58 -5.95
C VAL A 89 -1.18 24.98 -5.27
N SER A 90 -1.34 24.65 -3.99
CA SER A 90 -2.54 25.02 -3.23
C SER A 90 -2.71 26.53 -3.15
N TRP A 91 -1.62 27.27 -2.89
CA TRP A 91 -1.62 28.72 -2.84
C TRP A 91 -2.15 29.34 -4.14
N ARG A 92 -1.67 28.86 -5.30
CA ARG A 92 -2.12 29.38 -6.61
C ARG A 92 -3.63 29.21 -6.80
N VAL A 93 -4.17 28.04 -6.47
CA VAL A 93 -5.61 27.78 -6.62
C VAL A 93 -6.44 28.56 -5.60
N PHE A 94 -5.97 28.63 -4.35
CA PHE A 94 -6.69 29.33 -3.28
C PHE A 94 -6.75 30.84 -3.49
N VAL A 95 -5.68 31.47 -3.97
CA VAL A 95 -5.69 32.91 -4.29
C VAL A 95 -6.70 33.21 -5.40
N GLN A 96 -6.72 32.41 -6.48
CA GLN A 96 -7.68 32.58 -7.57
C GLN A 96 -9.13 32.42 -7.09
N TYR A 97 -9.39 31.39 -6.27
CA TYR A 97 -10.72 31.16 -5.70
C TYR A 97 -11.17 32.28 -4.75
N LEU A 98 -10.25 32.78 -3.92
CA LEU A 98 -10.52 33.90 -3.03
C LEU A 98 -10.87 35.16 -3.82
N GLN A 99 -10.09 35.50 -4.85
CA GLN A 99 -10.37 36.63 -5.73
C GLN A 99 -11.76 36.52 -6.37
N LEU A 100 -12.09 35.35 -6.92
CA LEU A 100 -13.41 35.10 -7.50
C LEU A 100 -14.53 35.24 -6.45
N SER A 101 -14.32 34.72 -5.24
CA SER A 101 -15.30 34.79 -4.15
C SER A 101 -15.56 36.23 -3.69
N LEU A 102 -14.54 37.09 -3.74
CA LEU A 102 -14.65 38.52 -3.41
C LEU A 102 -15.44 39.30 -4.47
N VAL A 103 -15.34 38.91 -5.74
CA VAL A 103 -16.08 39.58 -6.84
C VAL A 103 -17.52 39.09 -6.92
N THR A 104 -17.75 37.79 -6.69
CA THR A 104 -19.06 37.16 -6.89
C THR A 104 -19.99 37.24 -5.69
N LYS A 105 -19.47 37.48 -4.48
CA LYS A 105 -20.31 37.64 -3.29
C LYS A 105 -19.94 38.85 -2.44
N PRO A 106 -20.93 39.39 -1.71
CA PRO A 106 -20.75 40.37 -0.64
C PRO A 106 -19.84 39.84 0.47
N ALA A 107 -18.53 39.83 0.26
CA ALA A 107 -17.56 39.67 1.33
C ALA A 107 -17.21 41.06 1.85
N SER A 108 -17.39 41.29 3.15
CA SER A 108 -17.07 42.57 3.78
C SER A 108 -15.68 43.07 3.35
N TYR A 109 -15.61 44.30 2.85
CA TYR A 109 -14.40 44.96 2.35
C TYR A 109 -13.21 44.92 3.34
N SER A 110 -13.49 44.71 4.63
CA SER A 110 -12.50 44.45 5.68
C SER A 110 -11.62 43.22 5.37
N THR A 111 -12.21 42.14 4.85
CA THR A 111 -11.50 40.90 4.47
C THR A 111 -10.66 41.12 3.20
N VAL A 112 -11.14 41.93 2.25
CA VAL A 112 -10.40 42.31 1.04
C VAL A 112 -9.17 43.13 1.40
N TRP A 113 -9.31 44.08 2.31
CA TRP A 113 -8.21 44.90 2.84
C TRP A 113 -7.17 44.03 3.57
N LEU A 114 -7.61 43.09 4.41
CA LEU A 114 -6.72 42.14 5.10
C LEU A 114 -5.95 41.21 4.13
N ILE A 115 -6.53 40.81 3.00
CA ILE A 115 -5.89 39.92 2.03
C ILE A 115 -4.95 40.67 1.08
N LYS A 116 -5.31 41.89 0.64
CA LYS A 116 -4.52 42.66 -0.34
C LYS A 116 -3.51 43.64 0.28
N ILE A 117 -3.76 44.16 1.48
CA ILE A 117 -3.00 45.29 2.05
C ILE A 117 -2.19 44.88 3.29
N GLN A 118 -2.63 43.88 4.06
CA GLN A 118 -1.89 43.47 5.26
C GLN A 118 -0.79 42.45 4.95
N GLN A 119 0.34 42.98 4.46
CA GLN A 119 1.58 42.24 4.17
C GLN A 119 2.46 42.12 5.43
N ASP A 120 1.87 41.94 6.61
CA ASP A 120 2.60 41.78 7.86
C ASP A 120 2.89 40.30 8.10
N ASN A 121 4.17 39.91 8.11
CA ASN A 121 4.67 38.56 8.44
C ASN A 121 4.45 38.13 9.91
N SER A 122 3.50 38.75 10.61
CA SER A 122 3.20 38.51 12.01
C SER A 122 2.22 37.34 12.16
N ALA A 123 2.55 36.39 13.04
CA ALA A 123 1.64 35.29 13.41
C ALA A 123 0.26 35.78 13.90
N LEU A 124 0.21 37.00 14.43
CA LEU A 124 -1.00 37.66 14.90
C LEU A 124 -1.87 38.16 13.73
N ALA A 125 -1.27 38.56 12.61
CA ALA A 125 -1.97 38.91 11.38
C ALA A 125 -2.59 37.66 10.73
N THR A 126 -1.84 36.55 10.69
CA THR A 126 -2.35 35.25 10.24
C THR A 126 -3.52 34.76 11.11
N TRP A 127 -3.42 34.87 12.44
CA TRP A 127 -4.51 34.53 13.35
C TRP A 127 -5.74 35.43 13.17
N LYS A 128 -5.53 36.73 13.00
CA LYS A 128 -6.63 37.69 12.73
C LYS A 128 -7.31 37.38 11.39
N LEU A 129 -6.54 37.09 10.33
CA LEU A 129 -7.07 36.63 9.03
C LEU A 129 -7.93 35.38 9.20
N VAL A 130 -7.39 34.33 9.85
CA VAL A 130 -8.11 33.09 10.12
C VAL A 130 -9.40 33.35 10.91
N SER A 131 -9.34 34.15 11.97
CA SER A 131 -10.52 34.50 12.79
C SER A 131 -11.56 35.34 12.04
N GLY A 132 -11.11 36.23 11.14
CA GLY A 132 -11.97 37.03 10.26
C GLY A 132 -12.67 36.16 9.22
N PHE A 133 -11.95 35.20 8.65
CA PHE A 133 -12.51 34.20 7.74
C PHE A 133 -13.60 33.36 8.40
N PHE A 134 -13.39 32.91 9.64
CA PHE A 134 -14.40 32.16 10.39
C PHE A 134 -15.67 32.98 10.73
N LYS A 135 -15.54 34.30 10.92
CA LYS A 135 -16.67 35.18 11.28
C LYS A 135 -17.50 35.61 10.08
N VAL A 136 -16.88 35.84 8.92
CA VAL A 136 -17.56 36.44 7.75
C VAL A 136 -18.10 35.37 6.79
N GLY A 137 -17.49 34.18 6.74
CA GLY A 137 -17.92 33.08 5.87
C GLY A 137 -17.55 33.33 4.40
N LEU A 138 -16.86 32.38 3.75
CA LEU A 138 -16.71 32.40 2.29
C LEU A 138 -18.03 32.03 1.61
N ALA A 139 -18.08 32.24 0.30
CA ALA A 139 -19.21 31.87 -0.55
C ALA A 139 -19.68 30.42 -0.36
N SER A 140 -18.79 29.51 0.06
CA SER A 140 -19.12 28.13 0.44
C SER A 140 -18.41 27.71 1.71
N LYS A 141 -19.18 27.31 2.74
CA LYS A 141 -18.66 26.68 3.96
C LYS A 141 -17.88 25.40 3.67
N LYS A 142 -18.24 24.68 2.59
CA LYS A 142 -17.54 23.45 2.17
C LYS A 142 -16.11 23.72 1.71
N VAL A 143 -15.91 24.81 0.95
CA VAL A 143 -14.57 25.18 0.44
C VAL A 143 -13.68 25.67 1.58
N MET A 144 -14.24 26.38 2.57
CA MET A 144 -13.49 26.76 3.76
C MET A 144 -12.98 25.55 4.55
N CYS A 145 -13.83 24.54 4.80
CA CYS A 145 -13.39 23.30 5.44
C CYS A 145 -12.28 22.60 4.64
N PHE A 146 -12.37 22.61 3.31
CA PHE A 146 -11.35 22.04 2.44
C PHE A 146 -10.00 22.79 2.51
N MET A 147 -10.02 24.12 2.53
CA MET A 147 -8.81 24.92 2.69
C MET A 147 -8.12 24.63 4.01
N ILE A 148 -8.88 24.50 5.11
CA ILE A 148 -8.35 24.15 6.44
C ILE A 148 -7.76 22.74 6.42
N TRP A 149 -8.50 21.76 5.87
CA TRP A 149 -8.02 20.39 5.74
C TRP A 149 -6.73 20.31 4.92
N THR A 150 -6.65 21.05 3.81
CA THR A 150 -5.45 21.14 2.97
C THR A 150 -4.27 21.75 3.72
N ALA A 151 -4.50 22.82 4.50
CA ALA A 151 -3.45 23.43 5.30
C ALA A 151 -2.91 22.45 6.36
N LEU A 152 -3.79 21.75 7.08
CA LEU A 152 -3.40 20.72 8.04
C LEU A 152 -2.65 19.57 7.39
N PHE A 153 -3.10 19.12 6.21
CA PHE A 153 -2.46 18.06 5.45
C PHE A 153 -1.04 18.45 4.99
N ILE A 154 -0.86 19.67 4.46
CA ILE A 154 0.46 20.20 4.07
C ILE A 154 1.39 20.33 5.28
N LEU A 155 0.87 20.76 6.44
CA LEU A 155 1.67 20.84 7.67
C LEU A 155 2.10 19.46 8.18
N GLY A 156 1.20 18.47 8.12
CA GLY A 156 1.48 17.11 8.57
C GLY A 156 2.29 16.26 7.58
N PHE A 157 2.37 16.67 6.31
CA PHE A 157 2.96 15.87 5.25
C PHE A 157 4.42 15.44 5.50
N PRO A 158 5.37 16.32 5.90
CA PRO A 158 6.74 15.87 6.15
C PRO A 158 6.82 14.81 7.25
N THR A 159 6.01 14.95 8.30
CA THR A 159 5.96 14.00 9.41
C THR A 159 5.46 12.64 8.92
N PHE A 160 4.41 12.63 8.10
CA PHE A 160 3.86 11.41 7.54
C PHE A 160 4.82 10.76 6.53
N ALA A 161 5.48 11.58 5.70
CA ALA A 161 6.46 11.12 4.72
C ALA A 161 7.70 10.50 5.37
N SER A 162 8.10 11.01 6.54
CA SER A 162 9.20 10.47 7.34
C SER A 162 8.77 9.23 8.12
N SER A 163 7.57 9.19 8.69
CA SER A 163 7.08 8.03 9.44
C SER A 163 6.79 6.80 8.58
N MET A 164 6.54 6.99 7.28
CA MET A 164 6.21 5.89 6.36
C MET A 164 7.45 5.21 5.78
N THR A 165 8.62 5.81 5.94
CA THR A 165 9.90 5.25 5.52
C THR A 165 10.80 4.95 6.71
N GLY A 166 11.81 4.15 6.47
CA GLY A 166 12.84 3.89 7.45
C GLY A 166 13.73 2.74 7.05
N TYR A 167 14.60 2.33 7.96
CA TYR A 167 15.48 1.20 7.77
C TYR A 167 15.45 0.26 8.96
N THR A 168 15.50 -1.04 8.66
CA THR A 168 15.54 -2.11 9.66
C THR A 168 16.72 -3.04 9.37
N PRO A 169 17.25 -3.74 10.38
CA PRO A 169 18.26 -4.76 10.14
C PRO A 169 17.73 -5.83 9.18
N TYR A 170 18.56 -6.25 8.22
CA TYR A 170 18.22 -7.34 7.32
C TYR A 170 18.33 -8.66 8.08
N ASN A 171 17.18 -9.23 8.40
CA ASN A 171 17.09 -10.42 9.24
C ASN A 171 17.05 -11.71 8.42
N LYS A 172 17.76 -12.74 8.88
CA LYS A 172 17.63 -14.12 8.43
C LYS A 172 17.00 -14.97 9.51
N ALA A 173 16.37 -16.05 9.06
CA ALA A 173 15.75 -17.02 9.92
C ALA A 173 16.77 -18.05 10.42
N TYR A 174 16.73 -18.33 11.71
CA TYR A 174 17.53 -19.33 12.40
C TYR A 174 16.63 -20.22 13.25
N VAL A 175 17.05 -21.46 13.49
CA VAL A 175 16.36 -22.39 14.38
C VAL A 175 17.35 -22.81 15.46
N ASN A 176 16.93 -22.72 16.72
CA ASN A 176 17.75 -23.14 17.84
C ASN A 176 17.73 -24.67 18.00
N SER A 177 18.89 -25.30 17.83
CA SER A 177 19.09 -26.73 18.06
C SER A 177 19.05 -27.06 19.57
N THR A 178 18.83 -28.32 19.92
CA THR A 178 18.96 -28.85 21.29
C THR A 178 20.37 -28.65 21.86
N SER A 179 21.37 -28.56 20.99
CA SER A 179 22.76 -28.21 21.33
C SER A 179 22.95 -26.73 21.73
N GLY A 180 21.94 -25.88 21.56
CA GLY A 180 22.02 -24.44 21.75
C GLY A 180 22.65 -23.68 20.59
N LYS A 181 23.00 -24.37 19.50
CA LYS A 181 23.53 -23.78 18.28
C LYS A 181 22.40 -23.26 17.39
N LEU A 182 22.60 -22.08 16.80
CA LEU A 182 21.69 -21.49 15.83
C LEU A 182 22.03 -22.00 14.42
N VAL A 183 21.10 -22.75 13.84
CA VAL A 183 21.22 -23.25 12.46
C VAL A 183 20.43 -22.33 11.55
N GLN A 184 21.02 -21.91 10.43
CA GLN A 184 20.32 -21.06 9.48
C GLN A 184 19.17 -21.85 8.83
N PHE A 185 18.00 -21.25 8.69
CA PHE A 185 16.83 -21.95 8.16
C PHE A 185 17.04 -22.49 6.72
N SER A 186 17.93 -21.89 5.93
CA SER A 186 18.29 -22.41 4.60
C SER A 186 19.00 -23.77 4.64
N GLU A 187 19.59 -24.14 5.77
CA GLU A 187 20.21 -25.45 5.99
C GLU A 187 19.20 -26.48 6.54
N VAL A 188 18.05 -26.00 7.04
CA VAL A 188 16.97 -26.84 7.57
C VAL A 188 16.22 -27.47 6.41
N SER A 189 16.30 -28.79 6.30
CA SER A 189 15.62 -29.54 5.25
C SER A 189 14.33 -30.17 5.79
N ARG A 190 13.26 -30.16 5.00
CA ARG A 190 12.01 -30.84 5.34
C ARG A 190 12.18 -32.35 5.14
N VAL A 191 11.52 -33.17 5.95
CA VAL A 191 11.54 -34.63 5.85
C VAL A 191 10.23 -35.13 5.24
N ALA A 192 10.33 -35.90 4.15
CA ALA A 192 9.18 -36.52 3.48
C ALA A 192 8.79 -37.82 4.19
N TYR A 193 9.76 -38.71 4.39
CA TYR A 193 9.58 -40.03 4.99
C TYR A 193 10.65 -40.34 6.03
N LEU A 194 10.34 -41.21 6.98
CA LEU A 194 11.30 -41.77 7.92
C LEU A 194 11.26 -43.30 7.84
N ILE A 195 12.38 -43.91 7.47
CA ILE A 195 12.54 -45.37 7.38
C ILE A 195 13.09 -45.87 8.72
N LYS A 196 12.23 -46.35 9.61
CA LYS A 196 12.64 -46.72 10.99
C LYS A 196 13.59 -47.91 11.04
N ASP A 197 13.43 -48.85 10.12
CA ASP A 197 14.18 -50.10 9.98
C ASP A 197 15.04 -50.11 8.70
N GLY A 198 15.67 -48.96 8.41
CA GLY A 198 16.53 -48.79 7.24
C GLY A 198 17.75 -49.71 7.21
N ASP A 199 18.18 -50.25 8.35
CA ASP A 199 19.27 -51.23 8.48
C ASP A 199 19.03 -52.54 7.71
N ARG A 200 17.78 -52.80 7.31
CA ARG A 200 17.41 -53.94 6.47
C ARG A 200 17.79 -53.75 5.00
N VAL A 201 18.12 -52.52 4.60
CA VAL A 201 18.49 -52.16 3.23
C VAL A 201 19.97 -51.82 3.20
N ASN A 202 20.71 -52.43 2.28
CA ASN A 202 22.14 -52.14 2.15
C ASN A 202 22.34 -50.66 1.80
N GLY A 203 23.14 -49.96 2.63
CA GLY A 203 23.47 -48.55 2.43
C GLY A 203 22.56 -47.55 3.14
N LEU A 204 21.57 -48.01 3.93
CA LEU A 204 20.76 -47.14 4.79
C LEU A 204 21.02 -47.46 6.27
N SER A 205 21.07 -46.43 7.10
CA SER A 205 21.14 -46.57 8.55
C SER A 205 19.75 -46.83 9.14
N LYS A 206 19.71 -47.34 10.37
CA LYS A 206 18.47 -47.44 11.14
C LYS A 206 17.92 -46.04 11.40
N GLY A 207 16.63 -45.80 11.11
CA GLY A 207 16.01 -44.48 11.28
C GLY A 207 16.40 -43.46 10.21
N TYR A 208 16.62 -43.89 8.97
CA TYR A 208 17.06 -43.00 7.89
C TYR A 208 15.98 -41.97 7.49
N PRO A 209 16.25 -40.65 7.60
CA PRO A 209 15.34 -39.61 7.13
C PRO A 209 15.47 -39.42 5.62
N VAL A 210 14.35 -39.50 4.91
CA VAL A 210 14.27 -39.19 3.48
C VAL A 210 13.84 -37.74 3.34
N LEU A 211 14.78 -36.90 2.90
CA LEU A 211 14.56 -35.47 2.75
C LEU A 211 13.56 -35.19 1.62
N TRP A 212 12.80 -34.12 1.81
CA TRP A 212 11.92 -33.56 0.80
C TRP A 212 12.75 -32.75 -0.20
N ARG A 213 12.81 -33.24 -1.43
CA ARG A 213 13.37 -32.56 -2.60
C ARG A 213 12.21 -32.21 -3.53
N GLY A 214 11.92 -30.91 -3.63
CA GLY A 214 10.79 -30.33 -4.36
C GLY A 214 10.83 -28.81 -4.22
N ASN A 215 10.19 -28.09 -5.13
CA ASN A 215 10.16 -26.63 -5.07
C ASN A 215 9.17 -26.15 -4.01
N LEU A 216 9.70 -25.82 -2.83
CA LEU A 216 8.96 -25.25 -1.68
C LEU A 216 8.16 -23.98 -2.02
N THR A 217 8.50 -23.27 -3.11
CA THR A 217 7.83 -22.03 -3.51
C THR A 217 6.74 -22.22 -4.56
N ALA A 218 6.59 -23.43 -5.11
CA ALA A 218 5.55 -23.71 -6.09
C ALA A 218 4.17 -23.74 -5.42
N VAL A 219 3.43 -22.64 -5.59
CA VAL A 219 2.00 -22.51 -5.27
C VAL A 219 1.16 -23.63 -5.94
N ASP A 220 1.72 -24.32 -6.92
CA ASP A 220 1.17 -25.53 -7.52
C ASP A 220 1.41 -26.77 -6.65
N LYS A 221 0.43 -27.04 -5.78
CA LYS A 221 0.28 -28.28 -4.97
C LYS A 221 0.38 -29.58 -5.78
N PHE A 222 0.39 -29.52 -7.11
CA PHE A 222 0.44 -30.66 -8.02
C PHE A 222 1.85 -31.04 -8.50
N ASN A 223 2.81 -30.09 -8.52
CA ASN A 223 4.14 -30.28 -9.12
C ASN A 223 5.32 -30.13 -8.13
N ASP A 224 5.05 -30.04 -6.82
CA ASP A 224 6.10 -30.04 -5.78
C ASP A 224 6.70 -31.46 -5.59
N ARG A 225 7.41 -31.92 -6.62
CA ARG A 225 8.13 -33.20 -6.70
C ARG A 225 9.47 -32.93 -7.37
N CYS A 226 10.39 -33.89 -7.32
CA CYS A 226 11.57 -33.83 -8.17
C CYS A 226 11.13 -33.99 -9.63
N ASP A 227 11.26 -32.94 -10.43
CA ASP A 227 11.10 -33.04 -11.88
C ASP A 227 12.44 -33.44 -12.50
N VAL A 228 12.44 -34.43 -13.37
CA VAL A 228 13.68 -35.07 -13.92
C VAL A 228 14.35 -34.17 -14.98
N MET A 229 13.85 -32.95 -15.19
CA MET A 229 14.40 -31.99 -16.14
C MET A 229 15.42 -31.00 -15.54
N ASP A 230 15.61 -30.96 -14.21
CA ASP A 230 16.69 -30.17 -13.61
C ASP A 230 18.02 -30.94 -13.63
N ILE A 231 18.84 -30.64 -14.63
CA ILE A 231 20.04 -31.39 -15.03
C ILE A 231 21.22 -31.27 -14.03
N ASN A 232 21.16 -30.37 -13.04
CA ASN A 232 22.35 -29.97 -12.30
C ASN A 232 22.43 -30.28 -10.81
N ASP A 233 21.44 -30.93 -10.18
CA ASP A 233 21.65 -31.36 -8.79
C ASP A 233 20.70 -32.49 -8.34
N THR A 234 21.16 -33.39 -7.46
CA THR A 234 20.33 -34.33 -6.64
C THR A 234 19.78 -35.67 -7.20
N GLY A 235 20.35 -36.25 -8.26
CA GLY A 235 19.85 -37.53 -8.83
C GLY A 235 19.64 -38.69 -7.83
N VAL A 236 20.47 -38.83 -6.79
CA VAL A 236 20.40 -39.96 -5.84
C VAL A 236 19.31 -39.78 -4.77
N GLU A 237 19.19 -38.58 -4.20
CA GLU A 237 18.21 -38.31 -3.13
C GLU A 237 16.79 -38.17 -3.66
N CYS A 238 16.64 -37.54 -4.82
CA CYS A 238 15.36 -37.50 -5.53
C CYS A 238 14.90 -38.90 -5.94
N GLN A 239 15.82 -39.76 -6.39
CA GLN A 239 15.49 -41.14 -6.69
C GLN A 239 15.11 -41.92 -5.44
N LEU A 240 15.79 -41.71 -4.31
CA LEU A 240 15.40 -42.32 -3.03
C LEU A 240 14.00 -41.89 -2.59
N GLN A 241 13.65 -40.61 -2.69
CA GLN A 241 12.31 -40.10 -2.38
C GLN A 241 11.24 -40.79 -3.25
N ARG A 242 11.53 -40.97 -4.54
CA ARG A 242 10.65 -41.66 -5.47
C ARG A 242 10.52 -43.15 -5.18
N ASP A 243 11.64 -43.86 -4.97
CA ASP A 243 11.67 -45.29 -4.66
C ASP A 243 10.85 -45.59 -3.39
N VAL A 244 10.94 -44.73 -2.37
CA VAL A 244 10.17 -44.84 -1.13
C VAL A 244 8.69 -44.55 -1.37
N ALA A 245 8.36 -43.54 -2.17
CA ALA A 245 6.98 -43.24 -2.53
C ALA A 245 6.32 -44.41 -3.27
N GLU A 246 7.00 -45.03 -4.24
CA GLU A 246 6.52 -46.20 -4.98
C GLU A 246 6.38 -47.43 -4.06
N TYR A 247 7.36 -47.68 -3.18
CA TYR A 247 7.30 -48.80 -2.23
C TYR A 247 6.10 -48.70 -1.29
N VAL A 248 5.85 -47.51 -0.74
CA VAL A 248 4.73 -47.31 0.18
C VAL A 248 3.38 -47.43 -0.53
N GLN A 249 3.28 -47.04 -1.80
CA GLN A 249 2.06 -47.27 -2.59
C GLN A 249 1.75 -48.77 -2.75
N LEU A 250 2.76 -49.63 -2.79
CA LEU A 250 2.61 -51.07 -2.95
C LEU A 250 2.35 -51.82 -1.62
N TYR A 251 3.01 -51.41 -0.55
CA TYR A 251 3.04 -52.17 0.72
C TYR A 251 2.43 -51.43 1.92
N GLY A 252 2.11 -50.14 1.80
CA GLY A 252 1.54 -49.31 2.85
C GLY A 252 2.55 -48.74 3.86
N PHE A 253 2.04 -47.92 4.77
CA PHE A 253 2.82 -47.26 5.83
C PHE A 253 2.99 -48.13 7.10
N ASP A 254 3.91 -47.73 7.97
CA ASP A 254 4.14 -48.30 9.32
C ASP A 254 4.46 -49.81 9.35
N GLY A 255 4.87 -50.42 8.23
CA GLY A 255 5.23 -51.83 8.15
C GLY A 255 4.05 -52.80 8.42
N LYS A 256 2.80 -52.32 8.34
CA LYS A 256 1.60 -53.13 8.62
C LYS A 256 1.15 -53.99 7.44
N GLY A 257 1.66 -53.69 6.25
CA GLY A 257 1.17 -54.24 4.98
C GLY A 257 -0.18 -53.65 4.59
N ASP A 258 -0.48 -53.60 3.29
CA ASP A 258 -1.85 -53.39 2.83
C ASP A 258 -2.73 -54.55 3.33
N GLY A 259 -3.90 -54.23 3.89
CA GLY A 259 -4.83 -55.17 4.49
C GLY A 259 -5.28 -56.30 3.54
N LYS A 260 -5.16 -56.09 2.22
CA LYS A 260 -5.47 -57.08 1.18
C LYS A 260 -4.34 -58.09 0.92
N ASN A 261 -3.09 -57.80 1.31
CA ASN A 261 -1.90 -58.62 1.03
C ASN A 261 -1.28 -59.33 2.24
N ARG A 262 -1.82 -59.13 3.46
CA ARG A 262 -1.30 -59.72 4.71
C ARG A 262 -1.08 -61.24 4.69
N ASN A 263 -1.77 -61.96 3.80
CA ASN A 263 -1.76 -63.42 3.76
C ASN A 263 -1.00 -64.03 2.56
N LYS A 264 -0.32 -63.23 1.71
CA LYS A 264 0.25 -63.73 0.43
C LYS A 264 1.68 -63.32 0.09
N GLN A 265 2.39 -62.55 0.92
CA GLN A 265 3.72 -62.04 0.56
C GLN A 265 4.76 -62.35 1.64
N ASP A 266 5.60 -63.36 1.37
CA ASP A 266 6.74 -63.72 2.23
C ASP A 266 7.92 -62.74 2.07
N LYS A 267 7.94 -61.98 0.97
CA LYS A 267 9.04 -61.09 0.57
C LYS A 267 8.51 -59.79 -0.04
N THR A 268 9.24 -58.69 0.16
CA THR A 268 9.00 -57.37 -0.43
C THR A 268 10.23 -56.94 -1.24
N TYR A 269 10.07 -55.98 -2.16
CA TYR A 269 11.14 -55.54 -3.06
C TYR A 269 11.37 -54.05 -2.93
N PHE A 270 12.62 -53.63 -2.62
CA PHE A 270 13.00 -52.23 -2.50
C PHE A 270 14.39 -52.01 -3.11
N ARG A 271 14.53 -51.07 -4.06
CA ARG A 271 15.81 -50.69 -4.71
C ARG A 271 16.67 -51.90 -5.16
N ASN A 272 16.05 -52.83 -5.89
CA ASN A 272 16.69 -54.06 -6.36
C ASN A 272 17.14 -55.04 -5.26
N GLN A 273 16.64 -54.88 -4.04
CA GLN A 273 16.87 -55.80 -2.91
C GLN A 273 15.57 -56.49 -2.52
N THR A 274 15.66 -57.78 -2.21
CA THR A 274 14.54 -58.57 -1.70
C THR A 274 14.61 -58.62 -0.17
N LEU A 275 13.57 -58.14 0.49
CA LEU A 275 13.47 -58.05 1.95
C LEU A 275 12.44 -59.06 2.46
N ASN A 276 12.71 -59.75 3.57
CA ASN A 276 11.75 -60.65 4.20
C ASN A 276 10.55 -59.88 4.77
N TRP A 277 9.37 -60.49 4.87
CA TRP A 277 8.24 -59.90 5.59
C TRP A 277 8.58 -59.67 7.07
N PRO A 278 8.09 -58.60 7.75
CA PRO A 278 7.16 -57.55 7.32
C PRO A 278 7.75 -56.48 6.39
N PRO A 279 6.94 -55.67 5.69
CA PRO A 279 7.42 -54.54 4.88
C PRO A 279 8.22 -53.54 5.72
N LEU A 280 8.98 -52.66 5.04
CA LEU A 280 9.71 -51.58 5.71
C LEU A 280 8.75 -50.69 6.52
N ASN A 281 9.17 -50.32 7.73
CA ASN A 281 8.44 -49.45 8.63
C ASN A 281 8.70 -47.98 8.27
N ILE A 282 7.97 -47.53 7.25
CA ILE A 282 8.05 -46.19 6.71
C ILE A 282 6.93 -45.33 7.30
N LYS A 283 7.31 -44.21 7.92
CA LYS A 283 6.39 -43.19 8.42
C LYS A 283 6.42 -41.97 7.50
N ALA A 284 5.25 -41.49 7.06
CA ALA A 284 5.12 -40.19 6.42
C ALA A 284 4.78 -39.09 7.43
N PHE A 285 5.20 -37.87 7.13
CA PHE A 285 4.90 -36.68 7.91
C PHE A 285 3.79 -35.87 7.26
N SER A 286 4.14 -35.05 6.27
CA SER A 286 3.18 -34.29 5.49
C SER A 286 3.57 -34.33 4.01
N LEU A 287 2.64 -34.84 3.20
CA LEU A 287 2.78 -35.02 1.76
C LEU A 287 1.59 -34.34 1.06
N PRO A 288 1.81 -33.54 0.01
CA PRO A 288 0.75 -32.99 -0.82
C PRO A 288 0.02 -34.12 -1.55
N THR A 289 -1.22 -33.88 -1.92
CA THR A 289 -2.03 -34.83 -2.68
C THR A 289 -2.28 -34.27 -4.08
N PRO A 290 -1.84 -34.94 -5.16
CA PRO A 290 -1.09 -36.19 -5.23
C PRO A 290 0.44 -36.01 -5.14
N PHE A 291 1.15 -36.84 -4.35
CA PHE A 291 2.62 -36.91 -4.33
C PHE A 291 3.08 -38.21 -5.02
N TYR A 292 3.80 -38.08 -6.15
CA TYR A 292 4.21 -39.15 -7.09
C TYR A 292 3.10 -40.07 -7.65
N TRP A 293 1.82 -39.77 -7.43
CA TRP A 293 0.69 -40.66 -7.80
C TRP A 293 0.34 -40.70 -9.30
N ASN A 294 0.47 -39.58 -10.03
CA ASN A 294 0.07 -39.56 -11.46
C ASN A 294 0.94 -40.44 -12.37
N TRP A 295 2.08 -40.95 -11.89
CA TRP A 295 2.97 -41.80 -12.68
C TRP A 295 2.61 -43.29 -12.60
N THR A 296 1.86 -43.71 -11.58
CA THR A 296 1.41 -45.10 -11.40
C THR A 296 0.05 -45.40 -12.06
N LEU A 297 -0.45 -44.48 -12.90
CA LEU A 297 -1.75 -44.53 -13.60
C LEU A 297 -1.94 -45.69 -14.59
N TYR A 298 -0.94 -46.55 -14.81
CA TYR A 298 -1.07 -47.76 -15.62
C TYR A 298 -1.26 -49.06 -14.82
N GLY A 299 -1.35 -49.00 -13.50
CA GLY A 299 -1.75 -50.19 -12.75
C GLY A 299 -1.65 -50.04 -11.25
N THR A 300 -2.76 -49.75 -10.60
CA THR A 300 -3.46 -50.68 -9.69
C THR A 300 -4.35 -49.93 -8.69
N ASP A 301 -5.61 -50.37 -8.57
CA ASP A 301 -6.60 -49.96 -7.55
C ASP A 301 -6.23 -50.44 -6.13
N LYS A 302 -5.01 -50.15 -5.67
CA LYS A 302 -4.44 -50.78 -4.46
C LYS A 302 -4.34 -49.91 -3.21
N PHE A 303 -4.60 -48.60 -3.26
CA PHE A 303 -4.64 -47.77 -2.05
C PHE A 303 -5.88 -46.85 -1.99
N SER A 304 -6.46 -46.71 -0.80
CA SER A 304 -7.61 -45.83 -0.56
C SER A 304 -7.18 -44.36 -0.63
N LYS A 305 -7.99 -43.50 -1.25
CA LYS A 305 -7.74 -42.05 -1.35
C LYS A 305 -7.71 -41.41 0.04
N GLU A 306 -8.39 -42.05 1.00
CA GLU A 306 -8.58 -41.65 2.39
C GLU A 306 -7.27 -41.64 3.21
N ASP A 307 -6.38 -42.62 3.02
CA ASP A 307 -5.10 -42.70 3.76
C ASP A 307 -4.09 -41.62 3.32
N LEU A 308 -4.18 -41.16 2.07
CA LEU A 308 -3.35 -40.07 1.52
C LEU A 308 -3.84 -38.69 2.00
N ILE A 309 -5.16 -38.50 2.11
CA ILE A 309 -5.74 -37.27 2.68
C ILE A 309 -5.26 -37.06 4.13
N SER A 310 -5.06 -38.13 4.91
CA SER A 310 -4.54 -38.09 6.29
C SER A 310 -3.15 -37.43 6.43
N HIS A 311 -2.35 -37.46 5.35
CA HIS A 311 -1.00 -36.92 5.30
C HIS A 311 -0.91 -35.55 4.62
N SER A 312 -2.03 -34.98 4.15
CA SER A 312 -2.07 -33.62 3.58
C SER A 312 -1.91 -32.50 4.63
N ASN A 313 -1.98 -32.83 5.92
CA ASN A 313 -1.92 -31.83 6.98
C ASN A 313 -0.49 -31.34 7.24
N TYR A 314 -0.19 -30.12 6.82
CA TYR A 314 1.12 -29.47 6.99
C TYR A 314 1.57 -29.33 8.45
N SER A 315 0.64 -29.30 9.41
CA SER A 315 0.98 -29.23 10.84
C SER A 315 1.73 -30.47 11.35
N LYS A 316 1.69 -31.58 10.59
CA LYS A 316 2.42 -32.81 10.87
C LYS A 316 3.78 -32.88 10.17
N SER A 317 4.22 -31.80 9.52
CA SER A 317 5.53 -31.74 8.87
C SER A 317 6.66 -31.91 9.87
N ALA A 318 7.73 -32.57 9.44
CA ALA A 318 8.98 -32.69 10.18
C ALA A 318 10.14 -32.10 9.39
N PHE A 319 11.14 -31.65 10.12
CA PHE A 319 12.32 -30.97 9.61
C PHE A 319 13.55 -31.56 10.27
N ILE A 320 14.64 -31.70 9.51
CA ILE A 320 15.94 -32.04 10.06
C ILE A 320 16.71 -30.75 10.35
N VAL A 321 17.18 -30.64 11.60
CA VAL A 321 18.03 -29.54 12.05
C VAL A 321 19.28 -30.19 12.62
N GLU A 322 20.42 -29.97 11.96
CA GLU A 322 21.64 -30.77 12.17
C GLU A 322 21.35 -32.26 11.89
N ASP A 323 21.32 -33.10 12.93
CA ASP A 323 21.06 -34.54 12.83
C ASP A 323 19.78 -34.98 13.56
N GLU A 324 18.99 -34.03 14.07
CA GLU A 324 17.77 -34.31 14.83
C GLU A 324 16.50 -33.92 14.06
N ILE A 325 15.44 -34.71 14.25
CA ILE A 325 14.15 -34.49 13.61
C ILE A 325 13.23 -33.68 14.54
N TYR A 326 12.83 -32.50 14.08
CA TYR A 326 11.91 -31.59 14.75
C TYR A 326 10.53 -31.61 14.10
N ASN A 327 9.48 -31.50 14.90
CA ASN A 327 8.15 -31.30 14.34
C ASN A 327 7.91 -29.83 14.02
N PHE A 328 6.88 -29.55 13.21
CA PHE A 328 6.47 -28.19 12.87
C PHE A 328 6.37 -27.24 14.09
N LYS A 329 5.74 -27.69 15.18
CA LYS A 329 5.60 -26.88 16.41
C LYS A 329 6.94 -26.56 17.06
N ASP A 330 7.87 -27.50 17.02
CA ASP A 330 9.19 -27.33 17.65
C ASP A 330 10.02 -26.32 16.86
N VAL A 331 10.01 -26.41 15.52
CA VAL A 331 10.67 -25.42 14.65
C VAL A 331 10.03 -24.04 14.79
N GLN A 332 8.69 -23.97 14.84
CA GLN A 332 7.98 -22.71 15.03
C GLN A 332 8.27 -22.06 16.39
N ALA A 333 8.45 -22.84 17.46
CA ALA A 333 8.73 -22.34 18.80
C ALA A 333 10.21 -21.95 19.00
N ARG A 334 11.12 -22.58 18.26
CA ARG A 334 12.58 -22.38 18.35
C ARG A 334 13.14 -21.49 17.25
N GLY A 335 12.31 -21.13 16.28
CA GLY A 335 12.66 -20.25 15.18
C GLY A 335 12.77 -18.81 15.64
N VAL A 336 13.87 -18.16 15.25
CA VAL A 336 14.17 -16.77 15.60
C VAL A 336 14.70 -16.04 14.38
N CYS A 337 14.41 -14.74 14.29
CA CYS A 337 14.93 -13.87 13.25
C CYS A 337 16.10 -13.06 13.81
N GLN A 338 17.26 -13.16 13.16
CA GLN A 338 18.46 -12.45 13.60
C GLN A 338 19.09 -11.64 12.46
N PRO A 339 19.68 -10.48 12.78
CA PRO A 339 20.33 -9.64 11.79
C PRO A 339 21.58 -10.32 11.23
N ILE A 340 21.79 -10.24 9.92
CA ILE A 340 23.00 -10.74 9.28
C ILE A 340 24.18 -9.83 9.59
N LYS A 341 25.32 -10.46 9.92
CA LYS A 341 26.62 -9.79 9.95
C LYS A 341 27.36 -10.05 8.63
N SER A 342 27.79 -8.98 7.98
CA SER A 342 28.69 -9.01 6.83
C SER A 342 30.03 -8.43 7.30
N GLY A 343 30.96 -9.31 7.63
CA GLY A 343 32.16 -8.95 8.40
C GLY A 343 31.81 -8.48 9.82
N GLU A 344 32.29 -7.29 10.19
CA GLU A 344 32.02 -6.67 11.50
C GLU A 344 30.70 -5.86 11.55
N SER A 345 30.04 -5.65 10.41
CA SER A 345 28.88 -4.75 10.32
C SER A 345 27.56 -5.48 10.05
N ILE A 346 26.46 -4.95 10.56
CA ILE A 346 25.10 -5.43 10.30
C ILE A 346 24.62 -4.86 8.96
N GLU A 347 24.00 -5.70 8.13
CA GLU A 347 23.32 -5.26 6.92
C GLU A 347 21.93 -4.70 7.25
N TYR A 348 21.54 -3.61 6.60
CA TYR A 348 20.26 -2.95 6.75
C TYR A 348 19.48 -2.96 5.44
N GLN A 349 18.16 -2.99 5.54
CA GLN A 349 17.25 -2.76 4.43
C GLN A 349 16.54 -1.43 4.66
N TRP A 350 16.36 -0.66 3.58
CA TRP A 350 15.55 0.56 3.60
C TRP A 350 14.23 0.27 2.91
N GLY A 351 13.15 0.91 3.34
CA GLY A 351 11.84 0.60 2.81
C GLY A 351 10.70 1.45 3.33
N PHE A 352 9.50 0.95 3.08
CA PHE A 352 8.23 1.60 3.39
C PHE A 352 7.37 0.75 4.31
N SER A 353 6.57 1.41 5.15
CA SER A 353 5.34 0.81 5.67
C SER A 353 4.29 0.86 4.57
N PHE A 354 3.90 -0.32 4.06
CA PHE A 354 2.83 -0.44 3.06
C PHE A 354 1.53 0.22 3.51
N PHE A 355 1.16 0.05 4.78
CA PHE A 355 -0.08 0.62 5.32
C PHE A 355 -0.06 2.15 5.28
N GLN A 356 1.02 2.78 5.77
CA GLN A 356 1.13 4.24 5.73
C GLN A 356 1.21 4.74 4.29
N LEU A 357 2.02 4.10 3.43
CA LEU A 357 2.12 4.46 2.03
C LEU A 357 0.76 4.42 1.33
N PHE A 358 -0.04 3.37 1.59
CA PHE A 358 -1.39 3.24 1.05
C PHE A 358 -2.31 4.38 1.51
N VAL A 359 -2.30 4.72 2.80
CA VAL A 359 -3.04 5.87 3.34
C VAL A 359 -2.57 7.19 2.72
N MET A 360 -1.27 7.39 2.57
CA MET A 360 -0.68 8.58 1.95
C MET A 360 -1.17 8.78 0.52
N VAL A 361 -1.17 7.70 -0.27
CA VAL A 361 -1.64 7.72 -1.66
C VAL A 361 -3.11 8.11 -1.74
N ILE A 362 -3.96 7.56 -0.86
CA ILE A 362 -5.38 7.94 -0.79
C ILE A 362 -5.53 9.42 -0.45
N LEU A 363 -4.80 9.93 0.55
CA LEU A 363 -4.86 11.33 0.95
C LEU A 363 -4.39 12.27 -0.17
N LEU A 364 -3.29 11.94 -0.86
CA LEU A 364 -2.80 12.71 -2.01
C LEU A 364 -3.79 12.69 -3.18
N TYR A 365 -4.42 11.55 -3.43
CA TYR A 365 -5.44 11.42 -4.46
C TYR A 365 -6.66 12.30 -4.14
N LEU A 366 -7.17 12.25 -2.91
CA LEU A 366 -8.28 13.09 -2.46
C LEU A 366 -7.92 14.58 -2.54
N TRP A 367 -6.73 14.96 -2.03
CA TRP A 367 -6.24 16.33 -2.10
C TRP A 367 -6.17 16.84 -3.55
N SER A 368 -5.61 16.05 -4.46
CA SER A 368 -5.46 16.40 -5.87
C SER A 368 -6.81 16.57 -6.56
N ASN A 369 -7.74 15.64 -6.34
CA ASN A 369 -9.07 15.69 -6.94
C ASN A 369 -9.86 16.93 -6.47
N ILE A 370 -9.84 17.23 -5.17
CA ILE A 370 -10.59 18.37 -4.65
C ILE A 370 -9.96 19.70 -5.11
N LEU A 371 -8.62 19.80 -5.14
CA LEU A 371 -7.94 20.97 -5.72
C LEU A 371 -8.29 21.15 -7.19
N PHE A 372 -8.32 20.07 -7.96
CA PHE A 372 -8.64 20.11 -9.38
C PHE A 372 -10.09 20.56 -9.62
N VAL A 373 -11.05 20.03 -8.85
CA VAL A 373 -12.46 20.47 -8.91
C VAL A 373 -12.58 21.95 -8.56
N LEU A 374 -11.88 22.42 -7.52
CA LEU A 374 -11.88 23.82 -7.12
C LEU A 374 -11.30 24.72 -8.23
N TRP A 375 -10.19 24.29 -8.83
CA TRP A 375 -9.55 25.01 -9.92
C TRP A 375 -10.46 25.09 -11.16
N ILE A 376 -11.03 23.97 -11.63
CA ILE A 376 -11.97 23.96 -12.76
C ILE A 376 -13.18 24.86 -12.48
N THR A 377 -13.79 24.72 -11.29
CA THR A 377 -14.98 25.52 -10.94
C THR A 377 -14.66 27.01 -10.97
N THR A 378 -13.47 27.39 -10.50
CA THR A 378 -13.00 28.77 -10.52
C THR A 378 -12.83 29.25 -11.97
N GLN A 379 -12.16 28.47 -12.82
CA GLN A 379 -11.93 28.82 -14.22
C GLN A 379 -13.24 28.93 -15.03
N LEU A 380 -14.16 27.97 -14.87
CA LEU A 380 -15.46 28.00 -15.53
C LEU A 380 -16.28 29.23 -15.13
N THR A 381 -16.25 29.58 -13.84
CA THR A 381 -16.99 30.76 -13.34
C THR A 381 -16.38 32.06 -13.85
N LEU A 382 -15.05 32.14 -13.98
CA LEU A 382 -14.37 33.30 -14.58
C LEU A 382 -14.77 33.48 -16.05
N ILE A 383 -14.77 32.39 -16.83
CA ILE A 383 -15.19 32.38 -18.24
C ILE A 383 -16.66 32.78 -18.36
N GLN A 384 -17.55 32.17 -17.56
CA GLN A 384 -19.00 32.39 -17.65
C GLN A 384 -19.38 33.84 -17.34
N ASN A 385 -18.71 34.48 -16.40
CA ASN A 385 -19.02 35.85 -15.99
C ASN A 385 -18.33 36.91 -16.85
N ASN A 386 -17.58 36.52 -17.91
CA ASN A 386 -16.74 37.44 -18.70
C ASN A 386 -15.85 38.33 -17.83
N ILE A 387 -15.53 37.86 -16.61
CA ILE A 387 -14.53 38.46 -15.76
C ILE A 387 -13.23 38.02 -16.41
N ALA A 388 -12.79 38.78 -17.42
CA ALA A 388 -11.44 38.69 -17.95
C ALA A 388 -10.57 38.60 -16.72
N ALA A 389 -9.83 37.50 -16.52
CA ALA A 389 -9.10 37.21 -15.31
C ALA A 389 -8.35 38.48 -14.89
N SER A 390 -8.97 39.26 -13.98
CA SER A 390 -8.83 40.72 -14.03
C SER A 390 -7.48 41.04 -13.43
N SER A 391 -6.54 41.16 -14.36
CA SER A 391 -5.24 41.81 -14.27
C SER A 391 -4.56 41.64 -12.92
N GLU A 392 -3.52 40.82 -12.93
CA GLU A 392 -2.43 40.86 -11.97
C GLU A 392 -2.19 42.31 -11.46
N ALA A 393 -2.34 42.46 -10.14
CA ALA A 393 -2.10 43.65 -9.33
C ALA A 393 -3.03 44.88 -9.51
N TRP A 394 -2.81 45.71 -10.53
CA TRP A 394 -3.24 47.12 -10.49
C TRP A 394 -4.62 47.41 -11.08
N LYS A 395 -4.97 46.83 -12.24
CA LYS A 395 -6.29 47.11 -12.84
C LYS A 395 -7.42 46.51 -11.99
N GLY A 396 -7.22 45.32 -11.42
CA GLY A 396 -8.17 44.74 -10.47
C GLY A 396 -8.27 45.50 -9.13
N LEU A 397 -7.29 46.34 -8.79
CA LEU A 397 -7.41 47.26 -7.64
C LEU A 397 -8.21 48.50 -8.03
N LEU A 398 -7.98 49.05 -9.23
CA LEU A 398 -8.73 50.20 -9.75
C LEU A 398 -10.20 49.86 -9.95
N GLU A 399 -10.50 48.71 -10.55
CA GLU A 399 -11.87 48.21 -10.77
C GLU A 399 -12.61 47.95 -9.45
N LEU A 400 -11.91 47.44 -8.43
CA LEU A 400 -12.47 47.32 -7.08
C LEU A 400 -12.75 48.70 -6.48
N THR A 401 -11.81 49.63 -6.64
CA THR A 401 -11.93 51.00 -6.11
C THR A 401 -13.10 51.74 -6.76
N ASP A 402 -13.28 51.57 -8.07
CA ASP A 402 -14.37 52.18 -8.83
C ASP A 402 -15.74 51.60 -8.41
N ASN A 403 -15.82 50.27 -8.21
CA ASN A 403 -17.02 49.64 -7.66
C ASN A 403 -17.36 50.13 -6.24
N ILE A 404 -16.35 50.31 -5.37
CA ILE A 404 -16.55 50.87 -4.02
C ILE A 404 -17.07 52.30 -4.10
N LYS A 405 -16.46 53.15 -4.94
CA LYS A 405 -16.89 54.53 -5.15
C LYS A 405 -18.33 54.59 -5.65
N GLN A 406 -18.69 53.73 -6.60
CA GLN A 406 -20.04 53.67 -7.16
C GLN A 406 -21.08 53.21 -6.12
N GLN A 407 -20.73 52.24 -5.27
CA GLN A 407 -21.60 51.83 -4.16
C GLN A 407 -21.75 52.94 -3.11
N MET A 408 -20.68 53.62 -2.73
CA MET A 408 -20.75 54.74 -1.79
C MET A 408 -21.61 55.90 -2.35
N ALA A 409 -21.48 56.20 -3.64
CA ALA A 409 -22.31 57.18 -4.32
C ALA A 409 -23.79 56.77 -4.32
N SER A 410 -24.10 55.48 -4.55
CA SER A 410 -25.48 54.97 -4.53
C SER A 410 -26.16 55.04 -3.16
N VAL A 411 -25.37 55.06 -2.07
CA VAL A 411 -25.85 55.18 -0.68
C VAL A 411 -25.81 56.65 -0.20
N GLY A 412 -25.40 57.59 -1.04
CA GLY A 412 -25.38 59.03 -0.73
C GLY A 412 -24.28 59.46 0.24
N ILE A 413 -23.21 58.67 0.39
CA ILE A 413 -22.12 58.96 1.34
C ILE A 413 -20.98 59.66 0.61
N ASN A 414 -20.63 60.88 1.04
CA ASN A 414 -19.44 61.57 0.57
C ASN A 414 -18.21 61.20 1.42
N TRP A 415 -17.43 60.21 0.93
CA TRP A 415 -16.29 59.62 1.61
C TRP A 415 -15.14 60.60 1.90
N GLU A 416 -15.06 61.73 1.19
CA GLU A 416 -14.00 62.73 1.34
C GLU A 416 -14.05 63.48 2.68
N ASN A 417 -15.21 63.49 3.35
CA ASN A 417 -15.44 64.21 4.62
C ASN A 417 -15.39 63.30 5.86
N LEU A 418 -15.16 62.00 5.71
CA LEU A 418 -15.18 61.04 6.82
C LEU A 418 -13.78 60.76 7.37
N THR A 419 -13.67 60.65 8.69
CA THR A 419 -12.45 60.19 9.35
C THR A 419 -12.27 58.69 9.12
N ASP A 420 -11.03 58.19 9.10
CA ASP A 420 -10.70 56.79 8.76
C ASP A 420 -11.45 55.75 9.63
N LYS A 421 -11.69 56.07 10.91
CA LYS A 421 -12.50 55.25 11.84
C LYS A 421 -13.99 55.24 11.52
N GLU A 422 -14.54 56.36 11.07
CA GLU A 422 -15.95 56.50 10.70
C GLU A 422 -16.21 55.84 9.35
N LEU A 423 -15.28 56.02 8.39
CA LEU A 423 -15.29 55.33 7.11
C LEU A 423 -15.26 53.81 7.28
N HIS A 424 -14.41 53.29 8.17
CA HIS A 424 -14.37 51.84 8.45
C HIS A 424 -15.69 51.30 9.02
N ARG A 425 -16.35 52.08 9.90
CA ARG A 425 -17.63 51.70 10.51
C ARG A 425 -18.77 51.70 9.49
N GLU A 426 -18.84 52.73 8.63
CA GLU A 426 -19.86 52.82 7.58
C GLU A 426 -19.66 51.75 6.50
N MET A 427 -18.41 51.46 6.11
CA MET A 427 -18.11 50.36 5.19
C MET A 427 -18.53 48.99 5.73
N GLN A 428 -18.46 48.77 7.05
CA GLN A 428 -18.94 47.51 7.67
C GLN A 428 -20.47 47.41 7.74
N HIS A 429 -21.16 48.54 7.90
CA HIS A 429 -22.61 48.56 8.15
C HIS A 429 -23.44 48.64 6.86
N LEU A 430 -22.94 49.33 5.82
CA LEU A 430 -23.76 49.70 4.66
C LEU A 430 -23.35 49.04 3.35
N LEU A 431 -22.11 48.56 3.25
CA LEU A 431 -21.61 47.97 2.02
C LEU A 431 -21.64 46.44 2.13
N THR A 432 -22.59 45.82 1.43
CA THR A 432 -22.65 44.37 1.33
C THR A 432 -21.53 43.83 0.44
N GLY A 433 -21.15 44.48 -0.65
CA GLY A 433 -20.16 43.98 -1.62
C GLY A 433 -20.78 43.12 -2.73
N GLY A 434 -20.05 42.88 -3.82
CA GLY A 434 -20.60 42.34 -5.08
C GLY A 434 -21.03 43.45 -6.06
N PRO A 435 -21.40 43.13 -7.32
CA PRO A 435 -21.75 44.12 -8.33
C PRO A 435 -23.06 44.85 -8.00
N VAL A 436 -23.13 46.14 -8.34
CA VAL A 436 -24.35 46.96 -8.23
C VAL A 436 -25.41 46.40 -9.19
N SER A 437 -26.57 46.01 -8.66
CA SER A 437 -27.72 45.69 -9.50
C SER A 437 -28.22 46.98 -10.16
N THR A 438 -27.99 47.11 -11.46
CA THR A 438 -28.60 48.15 -12.29
C THR A 438 -30.10 47.88 -12.34
N SER A 439 -30.87 48.52 -11.46
CA SER A 439 -32.32 48.64 -11.64
C SER A 439 -32.58 49.47 -12.88
N SER A 440 -33.31 48.86 -13.82
CA SER A 440 -33.92 49.45 -15.01
C SER A 440 -34.30 50.92 -14.83
N GLU A 441 -33.74 51.78 -15.70
CA GLU A 441 -34.20 53.15 -15.89
C GLU A 441 -35.69 53.15 -16.26
N GLU A 442 -36.49 53.68 -15.36
CA GLU A 442 -37.91 53.96 -15.51
C GLU A 442 -38.05 55.19 -16.40
N SER A 443 -38.52 54.99 -17.63
CA SER A 443 -38.78 56.03 -18.61
C SER A 443 -40.18 56.62 -18.37
N ASP A 444 -40.26 57.77 -17.69
CA ASP A 444 -41.47 58.61 -17.69
C ASP A 444 -41.16 60.04 -18.17
N LEU A 445 -41.59 60.26 -19.41
CA LEU A 445 -42.16 61.45 -20.05
C LEU A 445 -41.98 62.85 -19.40
N GLU A 446 -41.37 63.79 -20.15
CA GLU A 446 -41.92 65.14 -20.32
C GLU A 446 -41.42 65.80 -21.62
N ASN A 447 -42.35 66.11 -22.52
CA ASN A 447 -42.16 66.98 -23.69
C ASN A 447 -42.52 68.42 -23.28
N PRO A 448 -41.83 69.44 -23.82
CA PRO A 448 -42.55 70.27 -24.80
C PRO A 448 -41.71 70.81 -25.99
N LEU A 449 -42.39 70.93 -27.14
CA LEU A 449 -42.11 71.70 -28.38
C LEU A 449 -41.78 73.20 -28.10
N PRO A 450 -41.26 74.04 -29.07
CA PRO A 450 -41.66 74.06 -30.49
C PRO A 450 -40.66 74.53 -31.60
N GLN A 451 -41.10 74.38 -32.86
CA GLN A 451 -40.78 75.16 -34.09
C GLN A 451 -39.30 75.23 -34.59
N GLY A 452 -38.94 75.06 -35.86
CA GLY A 452 -39.66 74.84 -37.11
C GLY A 452 -38.71 75.02 -38.33
N ARG A 453 -39.14 74.45 -39.46
CA ARG A 453 -38.85 74.79 -40.88
C ARG A 453 -37.49 74.49 -41.56
N SER A 454 -37.62 73.73 -42.67
CA SER A 454 -36.98 73.88 -44.01
C SER A 454 -35.49 73.58 -44.09
N SER A 455 -34.88 72.88 -45.06
CA SER A 455 -35.11 72.44 -46.45
C SER A 455 -33.91 71.49 -46.73
N LEU A 456 -33.89 70.47 -47.58
CA LEU A 456 -34.35 70.29 -48.95
C LEU A 456 -34.29 68.79 -49.25
#